data_AF-A0A968TT23-F1
#
_entry.id   AF-A0A968TT23-F1
#
_cell.length_a   1.000
_cell.length_b   1.000
_cell.length_c   1.000
_cell.angle_alpha   90.00
_cell.angle_beta   90.00
_cell.angle_gamma   90.00
#
_symmetry.space_group_name_H-M   'P 1'
#
loop_
_entity.id
_entity.type
_entity.pdbx_description
1 polymer ?
#
loop_
_entity_poly.entity_id
_entity_poly.type
_entity_poly.pdbx_seq_one_letter_code
_entity_poly.pdbx_strand_id
1 'polypeptide(L)'
;MHKLRCDEVEEFDPAVWEAAQLVTRSGRCGIWQVRGAVEALSTMHRPHGLMSRLLGTTLNRDAEKMPAQASAWRVFRWSALDVVAPCRLEVACEDCRLWESCGGRARSARGFMAVHDLLTQRARVSDRVWEAEMLCHRPSTSASVYPNFDIARHVGKVEVAGVMPVVWVGGMDFGMRNPTVFLWARVHGEGRQPMDQRLVEIVDEHHQQDLTTGQTLAQLAQRGWPAVKWVGVDPAGAQRNSQSGLSDIQCLQKKGYKVRAMREPLAQGIERIRSRLDHDLLRIDPRCEKLIQALAMYHYDIKRPQCEDPVKDGPDHACDALRYLITNLENHVSKKVVVTRY
;
A
#
# COMPACT_ATOMS: atom_id res chain seq x y z
N MET A 1 -27.17 26.94 -3.55
CA MET A 1 -26.53 26.02 -4.50
C MET A 1 -27.22 24.67 -4.41
N HIS A 2 -27.74 24.12 -5.52
CA HIS A 2 -28.42 22.81 -5.50
C HIS A 2 -27.47 21.66 -5.82
N LYS A 3 -26.53 21.87 -6.73
CA LYS A 3 -25.53 20.86 -7.09
C LYS A 3 -24.13 21.43 -6.95
N LEU A 4 -23.23 20.63 -6.37
CA LEU A 4 -21.79 20.87 -6.38
C LEU A 4 -21.13 19.73 -7.14
N ARG A 5 -20.29 20.07 -8.13
CA ARG A 5 -19.46 19.12 -8.86
C ARG A 5 -18.02 19.37 -8.48
N CYS A 6 -17.39 18.36 -7.90
CA CYS A 6 -16.00 18.39 -7.52
C CYS A 6 -15.25 17.48 -8.48
N ASP A 7 -14.45 18.08 -9.36
CA ASP A 7 -13.57 17.35 -10.27
C ASP A 7 -12.22 17.10 -9.61
N GLU A 8 -11.58 15.99 -9.93
CA GLU A 8 -10.32 15.54 -9.32
C GLU A 8 -10.31 15.61 -7.78
N VAL A 9 -11.31 14.98 -7.14
CA VAL A 9 -11.45 15.03 -5.67
C VAL A 9 -10.25 14.46 -4.92
N GLU A 10 -9.44 13.61 -5.56
CA GLU A 10 -8.18 13.09 -5.00
C GLU A 10 -7.15 14.19 -4.72
N GLU A 11 -7.27 15.35 -5.37
CA GLU A 11 -6.37 16.50 -5.20
C GLU A 11 -6.87 17.51 -4.15
N PHE A 12 -8.04 17.27 -3.57
CA PHE A 12 -8.63 18.21 -2.62
C PHE A 12 -7.89 18.17 -1.28
N ASP A 13 -7.73 19.35 -0.69
CA ASP A 13 -7.42 19.45 0.73
C ASP A 13 -8.57 18.83 1.56
N PRO A 14 -8.30 17.95 2.53
CA PRO A 14 -9.35 17.27 3.29
C PRO A 14 -10.30 18.23 4.01
N ALA A 15 -9.81 19.33 4.57
CA ALA A 15 -10.66 20.30 5.27
C ALA A 15 -11.55 21.07 4.28
N VAL A 16 -11.02 21.39 3.09
CA VAL A 16 -11.83 21.98 2.01
C VAL A 16 -12.91 21.00 1.54
N TRP A 17 -12.57 19.72 1.38
CA TRP A 17 -13.54 18.68 1.00
C TRP A 17 -14.66 18.54 2.03
N GLU A 18 -14.33 18.51 3.31
CA GLU A 18 -15.32 18.43 4.41
C GLU A 18 -16.25 19.63 4.41
N ALA A 19 -15.71 20.84 4.30
CA ALA A 19 -16.51 22.07 4.21
C ALA A 19 -17.43 22.07 2.98
N ALA A 20 -16.95 21.56 1.84
CA ALA A 20 -17.70 21.50 0.60
C ALA A 20 -18.95 20.62 0.70
N GLN A 21 -19.02 19.66 1.63
CA GLN A 21 -20.20 18.81 1.80
C GLN A 21 -21.42 19.59 2.32
N LEU A 22 -21.22 20.76 2.94
CA LEU A 22 -22.27 21.50 3.66
C LEU A 22 -22.98 22.56 2.81
N VAL A 23 -22.57 22.76 1.56
CA VAL A 23 -23.00 23.91 0.74
C VAL A 23 -24.28 23.68 -0.06
N THR A 24 -24.67 22.42 -0.27
CA THR A 24 -25.80 22.08 -1.14
C THR A 24 -27.13 22.06 -0.36
N ARG A 25 -28.19 22.60 -0.98
CA ARG A 25 -29.54 22.62 -0.40
C ARG A 25 -30.57 22.25 -1.46
N SER A 26 -31.53 21.40 -1.10
CA SER A 26 -32.68 21.13 -1.95
C SER A 26 -33.57 22.36 -2.07
N GLY A 27 -34.27 22.52 -3.20
CA GLY A 27 -35.17 23.64 -3.40
C GLY A 27 -36.04 23.47 -4.63
N ARG A 28 -36.99 24.39 -4.80
CA ARG A 28 -37.90 24.41 -5.94
C ARG A 28 -37.37 25.37 -7.01
N CYS A 29 -37.16 24.87 -8.22
CA CYS A 29 -36.75 25.63 -9.39
C CYS A 29 -37.89 25.61 -10.41
N GLY A 30 -38.78 26.61 -10.32
CA GLY A 30 -40.02 26.64 -11.11
C GLY A 30 -40.97 25.50 -10.72
N ILE A 31 -41.28 24.63 -11.69
CA ILE A 31 -42.11 23.44 -11.46
C ILE A 31 -41.32 22.24 -10.93
N TRP A 32 -39.99 22.31 -10.97
CA TRP A 32 -39.13 21.18 -10.64
C TRP A 32 -38.66 21.24 -9.19
N GLN A 33 -38.78 20.13 -8.47
CA GLN A 33 -38.12 19.96 -7.18
C GLN A 33 -36.69 19.44 -7.43
N VAL A 34 -35.68 20.22 -7.03
CA VAL A 34 -34.28 19.88 -7.23
C VAL A 34 -33.67 19.47 -5.90
N ARG A 35 -33.12 18.26 -5.85
CA ARG A 35 -32.43 17.74 -4.66
C ARG A 35 -31.02 18.33 -4.57
N GLY A 36 -30.63 18.71 -3.34
CA GLY A 36 -29.25 19.02 -2.98
C GLY A 36 -28.34 17.81 -3.21
N ALA A 37 -27.29 17.95 -4.01
CA ALA A 37 -26.39 16.83 -4.31
C ALA A 37 -24.93 17.30 -4.52
N VAL A 38 -24.00 16.49 -4.04
CA VAL A 38 -22.58 16.59 -4.35
C VAL A 38 -22.24 15.48 -5.35
N GLU A 39 -21.53 15.83 -6.41
CA GLU A 39 -21.03 14.92 -7.45
C GLU A 39 -19.50 14.94 -7.35
N ALA A 40 -18.88 13.80 -7.09
CA ALA A 40 -17.43 13.64 -6.95
C ALA A 40 -16.88 12.90 -8.18
N LEU A 41 -15.93 13.50 -8.88
CA LEU A 41 -15.25 12.90 -10.03
C LEU A 41 -13.77 12.73 -9.70
N SER A 42 -13.20 11.60 -10.12
CA SER A 42 -11.77 11.33 -10.05
C SER A 42 -11.43 10.11 -10.88
N THR A 43 -10.18 10.05 -11.33
CA THR A 43 -9.54 8.87 -11.90
C THR A 43 -9.13 7.84 -10.84
N MET A 44 -9.26 8.16 -9.54
CA MET A 44 -8.83 7.32 -8.41
C MET A 44 -7.34 6.94 -8.50
N HIS A 45 -6.51 7.82 -9.08
CA HIS A 45 -5.10 7.56 -9.29
C HIS A 45 -4.28 7.52 -7.99
N ARG A 46 -4.82 7.97 -6.84
CA ARG A 46 -4.13 7.85 -5.54
C ARG A 46 -4.57 6.59 -4.79
N PRO A 47 -3.66 5.64 -4.48
CA PRO A 47 -3.99 4.49 -3.65
C PRO A 47 -4.53 4.94 -2.29
N HIS A 48 -5.68 4.40 -1.88
CA HIS A 48 -6.32 4.71 -0.59
C HIS A 48 -6.58 6.22 -0.33
N GLY A 49 -6.65 7.01 -1.40
CA GLY A 49 -6.94 8.44 -1.33
C GLY A 49 -8.41 8.74 -1.02
N LEU A 50 -8.84 9.98 -1.29
CA LEU A 50 -10.17 10.43 -0.91
C LEU A 50 -11.27 9.61 -1.60
N MET A 51 -11.13 9.28 -2.88
CA MET A 51 -12.12 8.48 -3.59
C MET A 51 -12.20 7.06 -3.03
N SER A 52 -11.07 6.43 -2.70
CA SER A 52 -11.07 5.10 -2.06
C SER A 52 -11.81 5.09 -0.72
N ARG A 53 -11.66 6.15 0.07
CA ARG A 53 -12.42 6.33 1.32
C ARG A 53 -13.91 6.54 1.06
N LEU A 54 -14.27 7.35 0.06
CA LEU A 54 -15.68 7.56 -0.32
C LEU A 54 -16.36 6.28 -0.81
N LEU A 55 -15.63 5.43 -1.53
CA LEU A 55 -16.12 4.16 -2.03
C LEU A 55 -16.17 3.05 -0.97
N GLY A 56 -15.63 3.28 0.23
CA GLY A 56 -15.54 2.28 1.29
C GLY A 56 -14.65 1.09 0.93
N THR A 57 -13.75 1.23 -0.06
CA THR A 57 -12.89 0.15 -0.57
C THR A 57 -11.60 -0.02 0.24
N THR A 58 -11.50 0.56 1.43
CA THR A 58 -10.47 0.15 2.39
C THR A 58 -10.71 -1.32 2.73
N LEU A 59 -9.74 -2.18 2.40
CA LEU A 59 -9.65 -3.59 2.81
C LEU A 59 -9.69 -3.81 4.34
N ASN A 60 -9.97 -2.78 5.14
CA ASN A 60 -10.00 -2.83 6.60
C ASN A 60 -11.37 -3.33 7.10
N ARG A 61 -11.38 -4.51 7.72
CA ARG A 61 -12.47 -4.93 8.62
C ARG A 61 -12.54 -4.10 9.91
N ASP A 62 -11.56 -3.22 10.18
CA ASP A 62 -11.61 -2.21 11.24
C ASP A 62 -12.59 -1.05 10.95
N ALA A 63 -13.49 -1.22 9.97
CA ALA A 63 -14.64 -0.36 9.70
C ALA A 63 -15.65 -0.25 10.88
N GLU A 64 -15.40 -0.90 12.02
CA GLU A 64 -16.20 -0.74 13.24
C GLU A 64 -16.04 0.64 13.91
N LYS A 65 -15.12 1.51 13.45
CA LYS A 65 -14.98 2.89 13.96
C LYS A 65 -15.12 4.00 12.92
N MET A 66 -15.41 3.71 11.65
CA MET A 66 -15.85 4.73 10.71
C MET A 66 -17.39 4.77 10.70
N PRO A 67 -18.03 5.95 10.86
CA PRO A 67 -19.47 6.03 10.83
C PRO A 67 -19.99 5.45 9.52
N ALA A 68 -21.08 4.69 9.59
CA ALA A 68 -21.75 3.94 8.54
C ALA A 68 -22.28 4.81 7.37
N GLN A 69 -21.42 5.59 6.72
CA GLN A 69 -21.72 6.46 5.57
C GLN A 69 -21.19 5.92 4.24
N ALA A 70 -20.50 4.77 4.23
CA ALA A 70 -20.05 4.09 3.02
C ALA A 70 -21.20 3.59 2.09
N SER A 71 -22.47 3.80 2.46
CA SER A 71 -23.66 3.32 1.74
C SER A 71 -24.47 4.40 1.00
N ALA A 72 -24.07 5.68 1.02
CA ALA A 72 -24.89 6.78 0.48
C ALA A 72 -24.57 7.19 -0.97
N TRP A 73 -23.42 6.78 -1.52
CA TRP A 73 -22.98 7.23 -2.85
C TRP A 73 -23.47 6.31 -3.96
N ARG A 74 -24.10 6.90 -4.99
CA ARG A 74 -24.35 6.19 -6.24
C ARG A 74 -23.08 6.26 -7.09
N VAL A 75 -22.42 5.11 -7.26
CA VAL A 75 -21.14 5.02 -7.96
C VAL A 75 -21.36 4.71 -9.44
N PHE A 76 -20.73 5.49 -10.30
CA PHE A 76 -20.66 5.25 -11.75
C PHE A 76 -19.21 5.09 -12.15
N ARG A 77 -18.82 3.90 -12.61
CA ARG A 77 -17.48 3.64 -13.13
C ARG A 77 -17.52 3.83 -14.64
N TRP A 78 -16.58 4.59 -15.16
CA TRP A 78 -16.41 4.80 -16.59
C TRP A 78 -14.95 5.08 -16.91
N SER A 79 -14.59 4.82 -18.15
CA SER A 79 -13.28 5.08 -18.73
C SER A 79 -13.46 5.88 -20.01
N ALA A 80 -12.34 6.37 -20.54
CA ALA A 80 -12.30 7.03 -21.85
C ALA A 80 -12.90 6.16 -22.97
N LEU A 81 -12.79 4.83 -22.84
CA LEU A 81 -13.35 3.86 -23.79
C LEU A 81 -14.86 3.70 -23.68
N ASP A 82 -15.47 4.03 -22.55
CA ASP A 82 -16.93 3.94 -22.39
C ASP A 82 -17.65 5.15 -23.01
N VAL A 83 -16.93 6.26 -23.18
CA VAL A 83 -17.42 7.50 -23.80
C VAL A 83 -16.80 7.78 -25.17
N VAL A 84 -16.10 6.80 -25.74
CA VAL A 84 -15.47 6.94 -27.06
C VAL A 84 -16.53 6.99 -28.18
N ALA A 85 -16.31 7.87 -29.15
CA ALA A 85 -17.10 7.95 -30.37
C ALA A 85 -16.84 6.75 -31.30
N PRO A 86 -17.77 6.42 -32.21
CA PRO A 86 -17.56 5.36 -33.18
C PRO A 86 -16.26 5.54 -33.97
N CYS A 87 -15.39 4.52 -33.93
CA CYS A 87 -14.14 4.52 -34.68
C CYS A 87 -14.42 4.35 -36.18
N ARG A 88 -14.03 5.35 -36.97
CA ARG A 88 -14.12 5.35 -38.44
C ARG A 88 -12.75 5.40 -39.12
N LEU A 89 -11.69 5.11 -38.39
CA LEU A 89 -10.34 5.07 -38.97
C LEU A 89 -10.22 3.85 -39.90
N GLU A 90 -9.58 4.08 -41.03
CA GLU A 90 -9.32 3.06 -42.05
C GLU A 90 -8.16 2.13 -41.66
N VAL A 91 -7.33 2.53 -40.68
CA VAL A 91 -6.26 1.69 -40.14
C VAL A 91 -6.80 0.39 -39.55
N ALA A 92 -6.09 -0.71 -39.77
CA ALA A 92 -6.37 -1.98 -39.13
C ALA A 92 -6.30 -1.84 -37.60
N CYS A 93 -7.17 -2.55 -36.88
CA CYS A 93 -7.23 -2.42 -35.43
C CYS A 93 -5.98 -2.94 -34.73
N GLU A 94 -5.35 -3.97 -35.27
CA GLU A 94 -4.12 -4.59 -34.74
C GLU A 94 -2.91 -3.65 -34.77
N ASP A 95 -2.86 -2.73 -35.74
CA ASP A 95 -1.80 -1.71 -35.86
C ASP A 95 -2.09 -0.44 -35.02
N CYS A 96 -3.23 -0.39 -34.34
CA CYS A 96 -3.66 0.78 -33.59
C CYS A 96 -2.98 0.82 -32.21
N ARG A 97 -2.41 1.98 -31.82
CA ARG A 97 -1.82 2.17 -30.48
C ARG A 97 -2.79 1.99 -29.31
N LEU A 98 -4.10 2.03 -29.58
CA LEU A 98 -5.12 1.77 -28.57
C LEU A 98 -5.48 0.29 -28.49
N TRP A 99 -4.98 -0.58 -29.37
CA TRP A 99 -5.40 -1.98 -29.51
C TRP A 99 -5.46 -2.72 -28.17
N GLU A 100 -4.38 -2.70 -27.39
CA GLU A 100 -4.29 -3.35 -26.07
C GLU A 100 -5.43 -2.96 -25.12
N SER A 101 -5.87 -1.70 -25.17
CA SER A 101 -6.96 -1.19 -24.31
C SER A 101 -8.35 -1.29 -24.96
N CYS A 102 -8.42 -1.04 -26.27
CA CYS A 102 -9.68 -0.86 -27.00
C CYS A 102 -10.21 -2.20 -27.53
N GLY A 103 -9.35 -3.11 -28.01
CA GLY A 103 -9.75 -4.40 -28.58
C GLY A 103 -10.79 -4.29 -29.71
N GLY A 104 -10.83 -3.15 -30.42
CA GLY A 104 -11.83 -2.87 -31.46
C GLY A 104 -13.20 -2.36 -30.94
N ARG A 105 -13.42 -2.27 -29.62
CA ARG A 105 -14.68 -1.82 -28.99
C ARG A 105 -15.16 -0.46 -29.52
N ALA A 106 -14.22 0.43 -29.86
CA ALA A 106 -14.54 1.76 -30.37
C ALA A 106 -15.33 1.71 -31.71
N ARG A 107 -15.22 0.65 -32.52
CA ARG A 107 -15.97 0.56 -33.79
C ARG A 107 -17.49 0.51 -33.59
N SER A 108 -17.94 -0.10 -32.50
CA SER A 108 -19.36 -0.21 -32.13
C SER A 108 -19.78 0.78 -31.05
N ALA A 109 -18.90 1.70 -30.64
CA ALA A 109 -19.16 2.64 -29.56
C ALA A 109 -20.18 3.72 -29.97
N ARG A 110 -20.74 4.42 -28.98
CA ARG A 110 -21.78 5.44 -29.17
C ARG A 110 -21.53 6.71 -28.34
N GLY A 111 -20.30 6.89 -27.88
CA GLY A 111 -19.90 8.05 -27.10
C GLY A 111 -19.58 9.25 -27.98
N PHE A 112 -18.88 10.22 -27.39
CA PHE A 112 -18.60 11.52 -28.00
C PHE A 112 -17.10 11.83 -28.11
N MET A 113 -16.24 11.11 -27.38
CA MET A 113 -14.80 11.39 -27.38
C MET A 113 -14.15 10.82 -28.65
N ALA A 114 -13.56 11.68 -29.49
CA ALA A 114 -13.03 11.26 -30.77
C ALA A 114 -11.85 10.28 -30.60
N VAL A 115 -11.83 9.22 -31.42
CA VAL A 115 -10.74 8.23 -31.40
C VAL A 115 -9.39 8.88 -31.71
N HIS A 116 -9.37 9.92 -32.55
CA HIS A 116 -8.13 10.66 -32.85
C HIS A 116 -7.58 11.35 -31.60
N ASP A 117 -8.43 11.98 -30.78
CA ASP A 117 -8.01 12.63 -29.53
C ASP A 117 -7.42 11.61 -28.56
N LEU A 118 -8.05 10.44 -28.43
CA LEU A 118 -7.52 9.34 -27.61
C LEU A 118 -6.16 8.86 -28.10
N LEU A 119 -5.95 8.76 -29.41
CA LEU A 119 -4.64 8.40 -29.98
C LEU A 119 -3.59 9.47 -29.67
N THR A 120 -3.94 10.76 -29.80
CA THR A 120 -3.02 11.86 -29.48
C THR A 120 -2.71 11.92 -27.98
N GLN A 121 -3.68 11.66 -27.11
CA GLN A 121 -3.48 11.59 -25.66
C GLN A 121 -2.61 10.38 -25.30
N ARG A 122 -2.91 9.19 -25.84
CA ARG A 122 -2.13 7.96 -25.64
C ARG A 122 -0.67 8.12 -26.04
N ALA A 123 -0.39 8.87 -27.11
CA ALA A 123 0.96 9.12 -27.59
C ALA A 123 1.79 10.04 -26.66
N ARG A 124 1.15 10.80 -25.75
CA ARG A 124 1.78 11.76 -24.85
C ARG A 124 2.10 11.22 -23.47
N VAL A 125 1.53 10.06 -23.10
CA VAL A 125 1.62 9.51 -21.74
C VAL A 125 2.12 8.07 -21.77
N SER A 126 2.71 7.64 -20.65
CA SER A 126 3.13 6.26 -20.45
C SER A 126 1.94 5.33 -20.25
N ASP A 127 2.16 4.02 -20.39
CA ASP A 127 1.14 2.98 -20.20
C ASP A 127 0.55 3.04 -18.79
N ARG A 128 1.38 3.30 -17.79
CA ARG A 128 0.94 3.45 -16.39
C ARG A 128 0.00 4.63 -16.20
N VAL A 129 0.33 5.79 -16.78
CA VAL A 129 -0.53 6.99 -16.71
C VAL A 129 -1.81 6.75 -17.50
N TRP A 130 -1.74 6.11 -18.66
CA TRP A 130 -2.91 5.78 -19.46
C TRP A 130 -3.88 4.86 -18.70
N GLU A 131 -3.37 3.79 -18.08
CA GLU A 131 -4.18 2.85 -17.32
C GLU A 131 -4.78 3.44 -16.05
N ALA A 132 -4.07 4.36 -15.38
CA ALA A 132 -4.55 5.02 -14.18
C ALA A 132 -5.55 6.13 -14.48
N GLU A 133 -5.21 7.04 -15.41
CA GLU A 133 -6.00 8.26 -15.62
C GLU A 133 -7.10 8.08 -16.66
N MET A 134 -6.83 7.37 -17.77
CA MET A 134 -7.78 7.28 -18.89
C MET A 134 -8.63 6.00 -18.84
N LEU A 135 -8.07 4.89 -18.34
CA LEU A 135 -8.79 3.63 -18.20
C LEU A 135 -9.38 3.41 -16.80
N CYS A 136 -8.85 4.11 -15.77
CA CYS A 136 -9.25 3.95 -14.38
C CYS A 136 -9.14 2.48 -13.89
N HIS A 137 -8.17 1.71 -14.42
CA HIS A 137 -8.00 0.30 -14.10
C HIS A 137 -7.26 0.07 -12.77
N ARG A 138 -6.30 0.94 -12.44
CA ARG A 138 -5.48 0.87 -11.23
C ARG A 138 -5.01 2.26 -10.80
N PRO A 139 -4.79 2.51 -9.50
CA PRO A 139 -4.13 3.74 -9.05
C PRO A 139 -2.73 3.90 -9.65
N SER A 140 -2.25 5.14 -9.73
CA SER A 140 -0.87 5.46 -10.08
C SER A 140 0.10 4.97 -9.00
N THR A 141 1.23 4.42 -9.44
CA THR A 141 2.34 3.99 -8.56
C THR A 141 3.57 4.90 -8.65
N SER A 142 3.47 6.04 -9.36
CA SER A 142 4.63 6.90 -9.67
C SER A 142 5.36 7.45 -8.44
N ALA A 143 4.62 7.70 -7.36
CA ALA A 143 5.18 8.15 -6.09
C ALA A 143 5.41 7.00 -5.10
N SER A 144 4.99 5.78 -5.42
CA SER A 144 5.05 4.65 -4.48
C SER A 144 6.50 4.28 -4.20
N VAL A 145 6.79 4.02 -2.92
CA VAL A 145 8.08 3.48 -2.48
C VAL A 145 8.24 2.06 -3.00
N TYR A 146 7.15 1.28 -3.12
CA TYR A 146 7.16 -0.10 -3.59
C TYR A 146 6.30 -0.27 -4.86
N PRO A 147 6.73 0.30 -6.00
CA PRO A 147 5.89 0.39 -7.20
C PRO A 147 5.61 -0.95 -7.87
N ASN A 148 6.39 -1.99 -7.55
CA ASN A 148 6.22 -3.35 -8.05
C ASN A 148 5.48 -4.26 -7.05
N PHE A 149 5.06 -3.73 -5.89
CA PHE A 149 4.13 -4.46 -5.04
C PHE A 149 2.81 -4.63 -5.78
N ASP A 150 2.37 -5.88 -5.85
CA ASP A 150 1.16 -6.29 -6.56
C ASP A 150 0.45 -7.37 -5.73
N ILE A 151 -0.82 -7.14 -5.41
CA ILE A 151 -1.63 -8.05 -4.59
C ILE A 151 -1.75 -9.43 -5.25
N ALA A 152 -1.93 -9.50 -6.58
CA ALA A 152 -2.10 -10.77 -7.29
C ALA A 152 -0.81 -11.61 -7.34
N ARG A 153 0.38 -10.97 -7.30
CA ARG A 153 1.67 -11.67 -7.23
C ARG A 153 2.09 -12.02 -5.81
N HIS A 154 2.00 -11.06 -4.89
CA HIS A 154 2.69 -11.14 -3.60
C HIS A 154 1.76 -11.53 -2.44
N VAL A 155 0.45 -11.43 -2.60
CA VAL A 155 -0.51 -11.78 -1.56
C VAL A 155 -1.13 -13.14 -1.86
N GLY A 156 -1.02 -14.06 -0.92
CA GLY A 156 -1.53 -15.42 -1.08
C GLY A 156 -1.50 -16.17 0.24
N LYS A 157 -2.47 -17.06 0.45
CA LYS A 157 -2.58 -17.81 1.70
C LYS A 157 -1.29 -18.58 1.98
N VAL A 158 -0.70 -18.34 3.15
CA VAL A 158 0.52 -18.99 3.58
C VAL A 158 0.16 -20.26 4.34
N GLU A 159 0.45 -21.42 3.75
CA GLU A 159 0.23 -22.70 4.40
C GLU A 159 1.35 -22.99 5.40
N VAL A 160 1.00 -22.92 6.69
CA VAL A 160 1.93 -23.19 7.79
C VAL A 160 2.15 -24.70 8.01
N ALA A 161 1.29 -25.54 7.40
CA ALA A 161 1.45 -26.99 7.41
C ALA A 161 2.53 -27.41 6.40
N GLY A 162 3.62 -28.03 6.87
CA GLY A 162 4.66 -28.58 6.01
C GLY A 162 5.96 -28.86 6.75
N VAL A 163 6.70 -29.87 6.31
CA VAL A 163 7.98 -30.33 6.91
C VAL A 163 9.19 -29.66 6.26
N MET A 164 8.98 -28.59 5.49
CA MET A 164 10.10 -27.87 4.88
C MET A 164 10.93 -27.16 5.96
N PRO A 165 12.26 -27.09 5.77
CA PRO A 165 13.11 -26.36 6.69
C PRO A 165 12.78 -24.87 6.62
N VAL A 166 12.09 -24.38 7.65
CA VAL A 166 11.70 -22.98 7.80
C VAL A 166 12.20 -22.44 9.12
N VAL A 167 12.68 -21.20 9.10
CA VAL A 167 13.06 -20.48 10.32
C VAL A 167 12.02 -19.41 10.59
N TRP A 168 11.44 -19.46 11.78
CA TRP A 168 10.55 -18.41 12.26
C TRP A 168 11.36 -17.21 12.75
N VAL A 169 11.03 -16.02 12.25
CA VAL A 169 11.66 -14.75 12.63
C VAL A 169 10.59 -13.69 12.83
N GLY A 170 10.90 -12.66 13.60
CA GLY A 170 10.00 -11.54 13.85
C GLY A 170 10.55 -10.21 13.33
N GLY A 171 9.65 -9.32 12.95
CA GLY A 171 9.93 -7.89 12.70
C GLY A 171 9.09 -7.05 13.65
N MET A 172 9.66 -6.01 14.25
CA MET A 172 8.92 -5.17 15.18
C MET A 172 9.30 -3.70 15.04
N ASP A 173 8.29 -2.84 14.95
CA ASP A 173 8.42 -1.39 15.06
C ASP A 173 7.76 -0.92 16.37
N PHE A 174 8.50 -0.16 17.17
CA PHE A 174 8.03 0.28 18.48
C PHE A 174 7.24 1.58 18.34
N GLY A 175 6.01 1.58 18.83
CA GLY A 175 5.16 2.77 18.84
C GLY A 175 4.65 3.08 20.24
N MET A 176 4.90 4.30 20.74
CA MET A 176 4.30 4.80 21.99
C MET A 176 3.00 5.55 21.76
N ARG A 177 3.03 6.62 20.96
CA ARG A 177 1.83 7.36 20.50
C ARG A 177 1.23 6.78 19.22
N ASN A 178 2.02 5.97 18.55
CA ASN A 178 1.73 5.30 17.30
C ASN A 178 1.59 3.80 17.56
N PRO A 179 1.00 3.00 16.65
CA PRO A 179 0.82 1.57 16.90
C PRO A 179 2.19 0.87 16.99
N THR A 180 2.34 0.01 17.98
CA THR A 180 3.39 -1.00 17.96
C THR A 180 2.98 -2.08 16.97
N VAL A 181 3.90 -2.42 16.06
CA VAL A 181 3.67 -3.44 15.02
C VAL A 181 4.60 -4.62 15.24
N PHE A 182 4.07 -5.84 15.14
CA PHE A 182 4.85 -7.07 15.11
C PHE A 182 4.43 -7.94 13.92
N LEU A 183 5.41 -8.42 13.16
CA LEU A 183 5.22 -9.31 12.02
C LEU A 183 5.84 -10.67 12.31
N TRP A 184 5.07 -11.74 12.11
CA TRP A 184 5.60 -13.11 12.11
C TRP A 184 5.96 -13.51 10.69
N ALA A 185 7.19 -13.99 10.49
CA ALA A 185 7.64 -14.45 9.19
C ALA A 185 8.27 -15.85 9.25
N ARG A 186 8.11 -16.57 8.14
CA ARG A 186 8.82 -17.80 7.83
C ARG A 186 9.84 -17.51 6.76
N VAL A 187 11.08 -17.91 6.99
CA VAL A 187 12.14 -17.86 5.98
C VAL A 187 12.40 -19.27 5.50
N HIS A 188 12.20 -19.50 4.21
CA HIS A 188 12.40 -20.80 3.58
C HIS A 188 13.87 -21.11 3.33
N GLY A 189 14.21 -22.39 3.42
CA GLY A 189 15.50 -22.93 3.02
C GLY A 189 16.44 -23.19 4.19
N GLU A 190 17.31 -24.18 4.01
CA GLU A 190 18.38 -24.57 4.92
C GLU A 190 19.73 -24.59 4.19
N GLY A 191 20.84 -24.39 4.90
CA GLY A 191 22.18 -24.54 4.32
C GLY A 191 22.70 -23.33 3.53
N ARG A 192 23.38 -23.59 2.40
CA ARG A 192 24.28 -22.65 1.68
C ARG A 192 23.60 -21.60 0.78
N GLN A 193 22.26 -21.61 0.64
CA GLN A 193 21.57 -20.60 -0.18
C GLN A 193 21.79 -19.19 0.38
N PRO A 194 22.16 -18.20 -0.45
CA PRO A 194 22.26 -16.81 -0.06
C PRO A 194 20.97 -16.31 0.59
N MET A 195 21.09 -15.51 1.65
CA MET A 195 19.94 -15.12 2.48
C MET A 195 18.97 -14.17 1.74
N ASP A 196 19.52 -13.31 0.90
CA ASP A 196 18.82 -12.41 -0.02
C ASP A 196 18.00 -13.16 -1.08
N GLN A 197 18.30 -14.43 -1.35
CA GLN A 197 17.60 -15.27 -2.32
C GLN A 197 16.53 -16.20 -1.71
N ARG A 198 16.36 -16.17 -0.38
CA ARG A 198 15.38 -17.03 0.30
C ARG A 198 14.00 -16.40 0.28
N LEU A 199 12.97 -17.21 0.00
CA LEU A 199 11.58 -16.79 0.14
C LEU A 199 11.27 -16.46 1.59
N VAL A 200 10.71 -15.27 1.81
CA VAL A 200 10.17 -14.81 3.09
C VAL A 200 8.64 -14.76 2.98
N GLU A 201 7.96 -15.45 3.88
CA GLU A 201 6.50 -15.41 3.99
C GLU A 201 6.10 -14.69 5.27
N ILE A 202 5.34 -13.60 5.17
CA ILE A 202 4.72 -12.94 6.32
C ILE A 202 3.40 -13.66 6.61
N VAL A 203 3.31 -14.28 7.78
CA VAL A 203 2.23 -15.20 8.15
C VAL A 203 1.11 -14.50 8.91
N ASP A 204 1.47 -13.56 9.78
CA ASP A 204 0.53 -12.84 10.62
C ASP A 204 1.11 -11.47 10.99
N GLU A 205 0.22 -10.58 11.39
CA GLU A 205 0.57 -9.27 11.92
C GLU A 205 -0.20 -8.96 13.21
N HIS A 206 0.43 -8.14 14.04
CA HIS A 206 -0.18 -7.58 15.23
C HIS A 206 0.07 -6.07 15.24
N HIS A 207 -1.00 -5.31 15.39
CA HIS A 207 -0.98 -3.85 15.40
C HIS A 207 -1.78 -3.37 16.59
N GLN A 208 -1.14 -2.67 17.52
CA GLN A 208 -1.80 -2.24 18.74
C GLN A 208 -1.25 -0.90 19.23
N GLN A 209 -2.17 0.01 19.58
CA GLN A 209 -1.87 1.30 20.20
C GLN A 209 -2.08 1.24 21.71
N ASP A 210 -1.49 2.21 22.42
CA ASP A 210 -1.71 2.46 23.85
C ASP A 210 -1.40 1.30 24.79
N LEU A 211 -0.56 0.35 24.36
CA LEU A 211 -0.05 -0.73 25.21
C LEU A 211 1.43 -0.56 25.49
N THR A 212 1.80 -0.91 26.73
CA THR A 212 3.21 -1.08 27.08
C THR A 212 3.79 -2.28 26.34
N THR A 213 5.09 -2.25 26.05
CA THR A 213 5.83 -3.37 25.46
C THR A 213 5.57 -4.70 26.19
N GLY A 214 5.47 -4.68 27.52
CA GLY A 214 5.16 -5.88 28.30
C GLY A 214 3.77 -6.47 28.03
N GLN A 215 2.75 -5.63 27.86
CA GLN A 215 1.39 -6.05 27.52
C GLN A 215 1.31 -6.58 26.09
N THR A 216 1.97 -5.90 25.13
CA THR A 216 2.08 -6.36 23.74
C THR A 216 2.67 -7.76 23.70
N LEU A 217 3.80 -8.00 24.37
CA LEU A 217 4.44 -9.33 24.40
C LEU A 217 3.55 -10.43 24.99
N ALA A 218 2.68 -10.11 25.96
CA ALA A 218 1.70 -11.06 26.48
C ALA A 218 0.65 -11.43 25.43
N GLN A 219 0.19 -10.46 24.64
CA GLN A 219 -0.73 -10.71 23.53
C GLN A 219 -0.06 -11.49 22.39
N LEU A 220 1.20 -11.19 22.06
CA LEU A 220 1.96 -11.95 21.05
C LEU A 220 2.06 -13.43 21.42
N ALA A 221 2.29 -13.73 22.71
CA ALA A 221 2.37 -15.11 23.20
C ALA A 221 1.04 -15.87 23.07
N GLN A 222 -0.10 -15.17 23.10
CA GLN A 222 -1.43 -15.76 22.96
C GLN A 222 -1.82 -16.08 21.52
N ARG A 223 -1.06 -15.60 20.51
CA ARG A 223 -1.34 -15.86 19.10
C ARG A 223 -1.11 -17.32 18.67
N GLY A 224 -0.36 -18.11 19.45
CA GLY A 224 -0.17 -19.54 19.20
C GLY A 224 0.80 -19.88 18.06
N TRP A 225 1.57 -18.92 17.56
CA TRP A 225 2.62 -19.17 16.57
C TRP A 225 3.88 -19.79 17.19
N PRO A 226 4.69 -20.54 16.41
CA PRO A 226 5.98 -21.04 16.87
C PRO A 226 6.92 -19.92 17.36
N ALA A 227 7.81 -20.27 18.29
CA ALA A 227 8.80 -19.34 18.80
C ALA A 227 9.74 -18.85 17.70
N VAL A 228 9.89 -17.53 17.58
CA VAL A 228 10.81 -16.91 16.62
C VAL A 228 12.25 -17.03 17.10
N LYS A 229 13.17 -17.33 16.18
CA LYS A 229 14.60 -17.44 16.45
C LYS A 229 15.23 -16.12 16.89
N TRP A 230 14.70 -15.02 16.36
CA TRP A 230 15.09 -13.66 16.71
C TRP A 230 14.03 -12.66 16.20
N VAL A 231 14.06 -11.44 16.73
CA VAL A 231 13.22 -10.31 16.32
C VAL A 231 14.11 -9.17 15.84
N GLY A 232 13.89 -8.72 14.60
CA GLY A 232 14.50 -7.52 14.03
C GLY A 232 13.72 -6.29 14.48
N VAL A 233 14.39 -5.31 15.08
CA VAL A 233 13.75 -4.14 15.69
C VAL A 233 14.42 -2.84 15.27
N ASP A 234 13.73 -1.72 15.47
CA ASP A 234 14.32 -0.39 15.35
C ASP A 234 15.49 -0.22 16.35
N PRO A 235 16.71 0.12 15.89
CA PRO A 235 17.83 0.49 16.74
C PRO A 235 17.55 1.62 17.75
N ALA A 236 16.57 2.49 17.49
CA ALA A 236 16.16 3.54 18.42
C ALA A 236 15.51 2.97 19.70
N GLY A 237 14.93 1.77 19.65
CA GLY A 237 14.35 1.07 20.81
C GLY A 237 15.35 0.69 21.91
N ALA A 238 16.65 1.00 21.72
CA ALA A 238 17.68 0.93 22.76
C ALA A 238 17.62 2.09 23.76
N GLN A 239 16.96 3.20 23.39
CA GLN A 239 16.78 4.35 24.28
C GLN A 239 15.87 3.97 25.45
N ARG A 240 16.18 4.46 26.64
CA ARG A 240 15.40 4.15 27.85
C ARG A 240 14.04 4.81 27.77
N ASN A 241 13.00 4.04 28.07
CA ASN A 241 11.65 4.56 28.11
C ASN A 241 11.42 5.30 29.44
N SER A 242 10.85 6.51 29.38
CA SER A 242 10.74 7.40 30.55
C SER A 242 9.82 6.86 31.64
N GLN A 243 8.89 5.95 31.30
CA GLN A 243 7.89 5.41 32.22
C GLN A 243 8.35 4.15 32.97
N SER A 244 9.14 3.28 32.35
CA SER A 244 9.52 1.97 32.92
C SER A 244 10.99 1.87 33.35
N GLY A 245 11.82 2.83 32.94
CA GLY A 245 13.28 2.82 33.17
C GLY A 245 14.06 1.78 32.35
N LEU A 246 13.36 0.91 31.62
CA LEU A 246 13.92 -0.09 30.71
C LEU A 246 13.67 0.34 29.27
N SER A 247 14.59 -0.02 28.36
CA SER A 247 14.35 0.13 26.93
C SER A 247 13.44 -0.99 26.40
N ASP A 248 12.80 -0.78 25.25
CA ASP A 248 11.93 -1.79 24.66
C ASP A 248 12.70 -3.07 24.27
N ILE A 249 13.95 -2.90 23.84
CA ILE A 249 14.90 -4.00 23.62
C ILE A 249 15.14 -4.79 24.91
N GLN A 250 15.33 -4.12 26.05
CA GLN A 250 15.53 -4.80 27.33
C GLN A 250 14.28 -5.56 27.77
N CYS A 251 13.09 -5.03 27.49
CA CYS A 251 11.82 -5.71 27.76
C CYS A 251 11.70 -7.02 26.97
N LEU A 252 12.02 -6.99 25.67
CA LEU A 252 12.08 -8.18 24.81
C LEU A 252 13.08 -9.22 25.32
N GLN A 253 14.31 -8.79 25.64
CA GLN A 253 15.37 -9.66 26.13
C GLN A 253 15.00 -10.34 27.45
N LYS A 254 14.39 -9.61 28.40
CA LYS A 254 13.89 -10.18 29.66
C LYS A 254 12.81 -11.24 29.47
N LYS A 255 12.06 -11.18 28.37
CA LYS A 255 11.05 -12.19 27.99
C LYS A 255 11.63 -13.34 27.15
N GLY A 256 12.95 -13.38 26.96
CA GLY A 256 13.65 -14.47 26.29
C GLY A 256 13.80 -14.30 24.78
N TYR A 257 13.41 -13.16 24.21
CA TYR A 257 13.60 -12.91 22.78
C TYR A 257 15.05 -12.57 22.45
N LYS A 258 15.60 -13.22 21.42
CA LYS A 258 16.85 -12.78 20.81
C LYS A 258 16.58 -11.57 19.91
N VAL A 259 17.09 -10.40 20.30
CA VAL A 259 16.85 -9.15 19.56
C VAL A 259 18.00 -8.86 18.61
N ARG A 260 17.69 -8.41 17.39
CA ARG A 260 18.65 -7.85 16.42
C ARG A 260 18.21 -6.43 16.05
N ALA A 261 19.14 -5.48 16.16
CA ALA A 261 18.86 -4.07 15.96
C ALA A 261 19.96 -3.42 15.10
N MET A 262 20.13 -3.93 13.89
CA MET A 262 21.12 -3.39 12.95
C MET A 262 20.71 -2.01 12.45
N ARG A 263 21.67 -1.07 12.46
CA ARG A 263 21.51 0.25 11.83
C ARG A 263 21.87 0.15 10.35
N GLU A 264 20.93 0.50 9.49
CA GLU A 264 21.10 0.56 8.05
C GLU A 264 20.37 1.83 7.54
N PRO A 265 20.92 2.56 6.54
CA PRO A 265 20.23 3.68 5.92
C PRO A 265 18.86 3.25 5.35
N LEU A 266 17.86 4.12 5.48
CA LEU A 266 16.48 3.86 5.06
C LEU A 266 16.40 3.38 3.60
N ALA A 267 17.10 4.07 2.69
CA ALA A 267 17.15 3.74 1.27
C ALA A 267 17.66 2.31 0.99
N GLN A 268 18.65 1.82 1.73
CA GLN A 268 19.17 0.46 1.55
C GLN A 268 18.16 -0.59 2.02
N GLY A 269 17.47 -0.34 3.13
CA GLY A 269 16.41 -1.23 3.62
C GLY A 269 15.21 -1.30 2.66
N ILE A 270 14.83 -0.16 2.08
CA ILE A 270 13.80 -0.09 1.03
C ILE A 270 14.22 -0.92 -0.19
N GLU A 271 15.47 -0.80 -0.64
CA GLU A 271 15.96 -1.50 -1.81
C GLU A 271 15.97 -3.03 -1.63
N ARG A 272 16.28 -3.52 -0.42
CA ARG A 272 16.17 -4.95 -0.10
C ARG A 272 14.74 -5.47 -0.24
N ILE A 273 13.74 -4.69 0.21
CA ILE A 273 12.33 -5.06 0.04
C ILE A 273 11.95 -5.04 -1.45
N ARG A 274 12.34 -3.99 -2.19
CA ARG A 274 12.10 -3.89 -3.64
C ARG A 274 12.65 -5.10 -4.39
N SER A 275 13.92 -5.43 -4.15
CA SER A 275 14.56 -6.60 -4.76
C SER A 275 13.77 -7.89 -4.48
N ARG A 276 13.25 -8.08 -3.26
CA ARG A 276 12.44 -9.26 -2.93
C ARG A 276 11.10 -9.29 -3.63
N LEU A 277 10.43 -8.15 -3.77
CA LEU A 277 9.19 -8.04 -4.54
C LEU A 277 9.46 -8.36 -6.02
N ASP A 278 10.50 -7.77 -6.61
CA ASP A 278 10.83 -7.95 -8.01
C ASP A 278 11.06 -9.42 -8.39
N HIS A 279 11.67 -10.19 -7.48
CA HIS A 279 12.02 -11.60 -7.67
C HIS A 279 11.01 -12.60 -7.05
N ASP A 280 9.82 -12.15 -6.60
CA ASP A 280 8.82 -13.00 -5.93
C ASP A 280 9.35 -13.74 -4.68
N LEU A 281 10.31 -13.14 -3.98
CA LEU A 281 10.93 -13.66 -2.75
C LEU A 281 10.30 -13.10 -1.47
N LEU A 282 9.19 -12.37 -1.59
CA LEU A 282 8.35 -11.92 -0.49
C LEU A 282 6.89 -12.29 -0.77
N ARG A 283 6.28 -13.06 0.12
CA ARG A 283 4.86 -13.42 0.09
C ARG A 283 4.18 -13.02 1.39
N ILE A 284 2.95 -12.56 1.31
CA ILE A 284 2.20 -12.02 2.45
C ILE A 284 0.85 -12.75 2.55
N ASP A 285 0.54 -13.29 3.72
CA ASP A 285 -0.77 -13.89 3.97
C ASP A 285 -1.88 -12.81 3.90
N PRO A 286 -3.05 -13.10 3.31
CA PRO A 286 -4.14 -12.13 3.19
C PRO A 286 -4.65 -11.56 4.52
N ARG A 287 -4.37 -12.22 5.66
CA ARG A 287 -4.72 -11.69 6.98
C ARG A 287 -3.91 -10.46 7.39
N CYS A 288 -2.78 -10.21 6.73
CA CYS A 288 -1.91 -9.07 7.03
C CYS A 288 -2.41 -7.79 6.33
N GLU A 289 -3.69 -7.45 6.57
CA GLU A 289 -4.42 -6.37 5.90
C GLU A 289 -3.69 -5.02 6.02
N LYS A 290 -3.13 -4.71 7.19
CA LYS A 290 -2.47 -3.42 7.47
C LYS A 290 -1.10 -3.35 6.82
N LEU A 291 -0.33 -4.44 6.78
CA LEU A 291 0.91 -4.48 6.01
C LEU A 291 0.65 -4.36 4.50
N ILE A 292 -0.36 -5.05 3.97
CA ILE A 292 -0.74 -4.95 2.55
C ILE A 292 -1.12 -3.50 2.22
N GLN A 293 -1.95 -2.88 3.06
CA GLN A 293 -2.31 -1.48 2.93
C GLN A 293 -1.08 -0.56 3.00
N ALA A 294 -0.17 -0.79 3.95
CA ALA A 294 1.05 -0.01 4.09
C ALA A 294 1.93 -0.08 2.85
N LEU A 295 2.17 -1.27 2.30
CA LEU A 295 2.97 -1.45 1.09
C LEU A 295 2.35 -0.73 -0.12
N ALA A 296 1.02 -0.75 -0.23
CA ALA A 296 0.30 -0.08 -1.32
C ALA A 296 0.28 1.45 -1.19
N MET A 297 0.28 1.99 0.03
CA MET A 297 0.17 3.43 0.31
C MET A 297 1.51 4.14 0.46
N TYR A 298 2.58 3.42 0.79
CA TYR A 298 3.86 4.04 1.13
C TYR A 298 4.43 4.78 -0.08
N HIS A 299 4.65 6.10 0.05
CA HIS A 299 4.98 6.97 -1.07
C HIS A 299 5.93 8.11 -0.68
N TYR A 300 6.55 8.71 -1.69
CA TYR A 300 7.37 9.93 -1.57
C TYR A 300 6.52 11.19 -1.80
N ASP A 301 6.94 12.31 -1.20
CA ASP A 301 6.24 13.59 -1.39
C ASP A 301 6.44 14.12 -2.81
N ILE A 302 5.38 14.06 -3.63
CA ILE A 302 5.39 14.55 -5.01
C ILE A 302 5.67 16.08 -5.06
N LYS A 303 5.29 16.83 -4.02
CA LYS A 303 5.53 18.27 -3.93
C LYS A 303 6.97 18.60 -3.54
N ARG A 304 7.73 17.62 -3.05
CA ARG A 304 9.14 17.73 -2.65
C ARG A 304 9.95 16.60 -3.28
N PRO A 305 10.09 16.55 -4.61
CA PRO A 305 10.72 15.43 -5.32
C PRO A 305 12.20 15.20 -4.95
N GLN A 306 12.87 16.21 -4.39
CA GLN A 306 14.23 16.12 -3.87
C GLN A 306 14.33 15.45 -2.48
N CYS A 307 13.20 15.23 -1.81
CA CYS A 307 13.16 14.53 -0.54
C CYS A 307 13.12 13.03 -0.80
N GLU A 308 14.19 12.33 -0.41
CA GLU A 308 14.31 10.88 -0.56
C GLU A 308 13.67 10.12 0.62
N ASP A 309 13.10 10.84 1.59
CA ASP A 309 12.38 10.24 2.71
C ASP A 309 10.90 10.09 2.34
N PRO A 310 10.32 8.89 2.51
CA PRO A 310 8.89 8.69 2.36
C PRO A 310 8.05 9.54 3.31
N VAL A 311 6.83 9.86 2.89
CA VAL A 311 5.86 10.58 3.72
C VAL A 311 5.35 9.67 4.83
N LYS A 312 5.29 10.21 6.05
CA LYS A 312 4.74 9.55 7.25
C LYS A 312 3.31 9.99 7.52
N ASP A 313 2.39 9.63 6.63
CA ASP A 313 0.98 10.01 6.68
C ASP A 313 0.01 8.81 6.62
N GLY A 314 0.53 7.59 6.70
CA GLY A 314 -0.22 6.35 6.58
C GLY A 314 0.21 5.28 7.58
N PRO A 315 -0.09 3.98 7.33
CA PRO A 315 0.35 2.88 8.19
C PRO A 315 1.84 2.51 7.96
N ASP A 316 2.74 3.49 7.99
CA ASP A 316 4.18 3.34 7.69
C ASP A 316 4.90 2.37 8.64
N HIS A 317 4.42 2.26 9.89
CA HIS A 317 4.94 1.35 10.91
C HIS A 317 5.03 -0.12 10.47
N ALA A 318 4.11 -0.58 9.62
CA ALA A 318 4.15 -1.95 9.10
C ALA A 318 5.31 -2.15 8.10
N CYS A 319 5.52 -1.15 7.23
CA CYS A 319 6.65 -1.12 6.30
C CYS A 319 7.98 -1.03 7.05
N ASP A 320 8.04 -0.27 8.14
CA ASP A 320 9.22 -0.18 9.00
C ASP A 320 9.51 -1.50 9.72
N ALA A 321 8.50 -2.15 10.30
CA ALA A 321 8.66 -3.47 10.91
C ALA A 321 9.16 -4.53 9.91
N LEU A 322 8.63 -4.51 8.67
CA LEU A 322 9.10 -5.37 7.59
C LEU A 322 10.55 -5.06 7.21
N ARG A 323 10.91 -3.77 7.10
CA ARG A 323 12.27 -3.34 6.81
C ARG A 323 13.25 -3.81 7.87
N TYR A 324 12.94 -3.65 9.15
CA TYR A 324 13.79 -4.15 10.23
C TYR A 324 13.94 -5.68 10.18
N LEU A 325 12.89 -6.41 9.82
CA LEU A 325 12.95 -7.86 9.62
C LEU A 325 13.96 -8.21 8.52
N ILE A 326 13.81 -7.64 7.33
CA ILE A 326 14.63 -7.96 6.15
C ILE A 326 16.09 -7.51 6.34
N THR A 327 16.33 -6.30 6.84
CA THR A 327 17.68 -5.79 7.13
C THR A 327 18.44 -6.70 8.11
N ASN A 328 17.78 -7.18 9.18
CA ASN A 328 18.41 -8.05 10.17
C ASN A 328 18.50 -9.51 9.73
N LEU A 329 17.76 -9.90 8.69
CA LEU A 329 17.87 -11.21 8.05
C LEU A 329 19.17 -11.30 7.25
N GLU A 330 19.42 -10.33 6.37
CA GLU A 330 20.49 -10.36 5.39
C GLU A 330 21.87 -9.97 5.95
N ASN A 331 21.92 -9.02 6.89
CA ASN A 331 23.20 -8.53 7.41
C ASN A 331 23.86 -9.46 8.44
N HIS A 332 23.21 -10.53 8.89
CA HIS A 332 23.81 -11.43 9.88
C HIS A 332 24.84 -12.43 9.31
N VAL A 333 25.06 -12.43 7.98
CA VAL A 333 26.01 -13.35 7.32
C VAL A 333 27.04 -12.61 6.46
N SER A 334 26.80 -11.36 6.07
CA SER A 334 27.70 -10.57 5.22
C SER A 334 28.97 -10.14 5.94
N LYS A 335 29.95 -11.05 6.08
CA LYS A 335 31.35 -10.65 6.03
C LYS A 335 31.55 -10.02 4.65
N LYS A 336 31.70 -8.70 4.62
CA LYS A 336 31.94 -7.89 3.42
C LYS A 336 32.91 -8.59 2.47
N VAL A 337 32.44 -9.00 1.30
CA VAL A 337 33.29 -9.15 0.12
C VAL A 337 32.98 -7.96 -0.76
N VAL A 338 33.85 -6.95 -0.70
CA VAL A 338 33.84 -5.83 -1.64
C VAL A 338 34.47 -6.35 -2.92
N VAL A 339 33.67 -6.54 -3.97
CA VAL A 339 34.19 -6.70 -5.33
C VAL A 339 33.99 -5.37 -6.03
N THR A 340 35.06 -4.60 -6.14
CA THR A 340 35.09 -3.43 -7.01
C THR A 340 35.35 -3.92 -8.43
N ARG A 341 34.45 -3.62 -9.37
CA ARG A 341 34.75 -3.78 -10.80
C ARG A 341 35.55 -2.56 -11.27
N TYR A 342 36.63 -2.81 -12.01
CA TYR A 342 37.36 -1.82 -12.81
C TYR A 342 36.54 -1.39 -14.02
#